data_AF-A0A846D717-F1
#
_entry.id   AF-A0A846D717-F1
#
_cell.length_a   1.000
_cell.length_b   1.000
_cell.length_c   1.000
_cell.angle_alpha   90.00
_cell.angle_beta   90.00
_cell.angle_gamma   90.00
#
_symmetry.space_group_name_H-M   'P 1'
#
loop_
_entity.id
_entity.type
_entity.pdbx_description
1 polymer ?
#
loop_
_entity_poly.entity_id
_entity_poly.type
_entity_poly.pdbx_seq_one_letter_code
_entity_poly.pdbx_strand_id
1 'polypeptide(L)'
;MIPQTEYKERREQLMSKIGNGTAIFRSAPVAIMHNTVEYNFRQDSDFFYLTGFNEPEAVIVLAPHHEEHRFVLFVQPKEPEKEVWTGYRTGVEAAKEQFGADETYPITELNEKLPQYLKKADRIYYHLGRDKPFNDTILKHWQRLMGLYPKNGTGPMA
;
A
#
# COMPACT_ATOMS: atom_id res chain seq x y z
N MET A 1 -22.85 -4.63 -3.83
CA MET A 1 -21.71 -4.02 -3.11
C MET A 1 -20.99 -5.16 -2.39
N ILE A 2 -19.67 -5.29 -2.55
CA ILE A 2 -18.90 -6.36 -1.91
C ILE A 2 -18.74 -6.01 -0.42
N PRO A 3 -19.05 -6.91 0.53
CA PRO A 3 -18.93 -6.62 1.95
C PRO A 3 -17.45 -6.58 2.40
N GLN A 4 -17.16 -5.81 3.46
CA GLN A 4 -15.80 -5.69 4.01
C GLN A 4 -15.21 -7.03 4.49
N THR A 5 -16.07 -7.96 4.91
CA THR A 5 -15.67 -9.32 5.28
C THR A 5 -15.04 -10.08 4.11
N GLU A 6 -15.57 -9.91 2.89
CA GLU A 6 -15.03 -10.57 1.70
C GLU A 6 -13.65 -10.01 1.31
N TYR A 7 -13.46 -8.70 1.42
CA TYR A 7 -12.13 -8.10 1.23
C TYR A 7 -11.11 -8.59 2.26
N LYS A 8 -11.53 -8.73 3.52
CA LYS A 8 -10.69 -9.32 4.58
C LYS A 8 -10.30 -10.77 4.26
N GLU A 9 -11.25 -11.60 3.86
CA GLU A 9 -10.98 -13.00 3.47
C GLU A 9 -9.98 -13.10 2.32
N ARG A 10 -10.09 -12.24 1.30
CA ARG A 10 -9.15 -12.19 0.17
C ARG A 10 -7.73 -11.84 0.64
N ARG A 11 -7.60 -10.86 1.54
CA ARG A 11 -6.31 -10.49 2.14
C ARG A 11 -5.74 -11.62 2.97
N GLU A 12 -6.55 -12.30 3.76
CA GLU A 12 -6.14 -13.47 4.57
C GLU A 12 -5.66 -14.63 3.70
N GLN A 13 -6.39 -14.93 2.61
CA GLN A 13 -5.99 -15.95 1.64
C GLN A 13 -4.64 -15.60 0.99
N LEU A 14 -4.44 -14.34 0.57
CA LEU A 14 -3.17 -13.90 0.01
C LEU A 14 -2.04 -14.00 1.05
N MET A 15 -2.28 -13.51 2.26
CA MET A 15 -1.33 -13.58 3.37
C MET A 15 -0.92 -15.02 3.71
N SER A 16 -1.85 -15.97 3.65
CA SER A 16 -1.54 -17.39 3.86
C SER A 16 -0.60 -17.97 2.81
N LYS A 17 -0.67 -17.47 1.57
CA LYS A 17 0.15 -17.95 0.45
C LYS A 17 1.54 -17.34 0.42
N ILE A 18 1.68 -16.06 0.80
CA ILE A 18 2.98 -15.38 0.81
C ILE A 18 3.84 -15.75 2.02
N GLY A 19 3.26 -16.41 3.04
CA GLY A 19 3.98 -16.92 4.20
C GLY A 19 4.54 -15.79 5.06
N ASN A 20 5.86 -15.75 5.23
CA ASN A 20 6.55 -14.75 6.04
C ASN A 20 6.92 -13.48 5.24
N GLY A 21 6.53 -13.39 3.97
CA GLY A 21 6.86 -12.25 3.11
C GLY A 21 5.96 -11.04 3.33
N THR A 22 6.32 -9.93 2.69
CA THR A 22 5.50 -8.71 2.64
C THR A 22 5.03 -8.46 1.22
N ALA A 23 3.73 -8.26 1.02
CA ALA A 23 3.19 -7.84 -0.27
C ALA A 23 2.81 -6.36 -0.27
N ILE A 24 3.18 -5.65 -1.35
CA ILE A 24 2.92 -4.21 -1.51
C ILE A 24 2.14 -3.99 -2.79
N PHE A 25 1.00 -3.31 -2.68
CA PHE A 25 0.19 -2.89 -3.83
C PHE A 25 -0.01 -1.39 -3.78
N ARG A 26 -0.03 -0.76 -4.94
CA ARG A 26 -0.23 0.69 -5.09
C ARG A 26 -1.49 0.95 -5.90
N SER A 27 -2.21 2.01 -5.55
CA SER A 27 -3.32 2.50 -6.35
C SER A 27 -2.86 2.86 -7.76
N ALA A 28 -3.78 2.84 -8.72
CA ALA A 28 -3.51 3.38 -10.05
C ALA A 28 -3.10 4.86 -9.96
N PRO A 29 -2.19 5.33 -10.82
CA PRO A 29 -1.97 6.75 -11.00
C PRO A 29 -3.16 7.38 -11.72
N VAL A 30 -3.35 8.68 -11.52
CA VAL A 30 -4.31 9.45 -12.32
C VAL A 30 -3.78 9.58 -13.75
N ALA A 31 -4.62 9.25 -14.73
CA ALA A 31 -4.25 9.31 -16.14
C ALA A 31 -4.58 10.69 -16.72
N ILE A 32 -3.61 11.33 -17.36
CA ILE A 32 -3.77 12.64 -17.97
C ILE A 32 -4.21 12.48 -19.43
N MET A 33 -5.27 13.18 -19.82
CA MET A 33 -5.72 13.27 -21.21
C MET A 33 -4.93 14.32 -21.98
N HIS A 34 -4.92 15.56 -21.49
CA HIS A 34 -4.11 16.65 -22.03
C HIS A 34 -3.91 17.77 -21.00
N ASN A 35 -2.70 18.30 -20.88
CA ASN A 35 -2.34 19.34 -19.89
C ASN A 35 -2.80 18.97 -18.47
N THR A 36 -3.84 19.65 -17.95
CA THR A 36 -4.42 19.48 -16.62
C THR A 36 -5.75 18.72 -16.64
N VAL A 37 -6.19 18.22 -17.80
CA VAL A 37 -7.43 17.45 -17.93
C VAL A 37 -7.12 15.97 -17.70
N GLU A 38 -7.76 15.41 -16.70
CA GLU A 38 -7.63 14.03 -16.28
C GLU A 38 -8.72 13.16 -16.93
N TYR A 39 -8.40 11.89 -17.22
CA TYR A 39 -9.41 10.89 -17.49
C TYR A 39 -10.14 10.51 -16.20
N ASN A 40 -11.32 9.90 -16.36
CA ASN A 40 -12.01 9.27 -15.24
C ASN A 40 -11.09 8.27 -14.55
N PHE A 41 -10.95 8.42 -13.24
CA PHE A 41 -10.10 7.55 -12.44
C PHE A 41 -10.60 6.10 -12.50
N ARG A 42 -9.68 5.19 -12.85
CA ARG A 42 -9.90 3.74 -12.81
C ARG A 42 -8.81 3.14 -11.93
N GLN A 43 -9.23 2.57 -10.80
CA GLN A 43 -8.33 1.91 -9.87
C GLN A 43 -7.63 0.68 -10.47
N ASP A 44 -6.45 0.38 -9.94
CA ASP A 44 -5.75 -0.87 -10.19
C ASP A 44 -6.59 -2.06 -9.71
N SER A 45 -6.68 -3.10 -10.55
CA SER A 45 -7.61 -4.21 -10.30
C SER A 45 -7.20 -5.05 -9.09
N ASP A 46 -5.91 -5.28 -8.89
CA ASP A 46 -5.41 -6.09 -7.76
C ASP A 46 -5.56 -5.30 -6.46
N PHE A 47 -5.20 -4.00 -6.49
CA PHE A 47 -5.40 -3.10 -5.36
C PHE A 47 -6.88 -3.01 -4.96
N PHE A 48 -7.78 -2.80 -5.93
CA PHE A 48 -9.22 -2.70 -5.68
C PHE A 48 -9.81 -4.04 -5.22
N TYR A 49 -9.34 -5.16 -5.77
CA TYR A 49 -9.79 -6.50 -5.38
C TYR A 49 -9.52 -6.81 -3.90
N LEU A 50 -8.40 -6.30 -3.36
CA LEU A 50 -7.98 -6.52 -1.97
C LEU A 50 -8.57 -5.52 -0.97
N THR A 51 -9.01 -4.35 -1.42
CA THR A 51 -9.41 -3.26 -0.52
C THR A 51 -10.80 -2.69 -0.76
N GLY A 52 -11.26 -2.63 -2.00
CA GLY A 52 -12.39 -1.80 -2.38
C GLY A 52 -12.13 -0.29 -2.31
N PHE A 53 -10.89 0.13 -2.02
CA PHE A 53 -10.50 1.54 -1.91
C PHE A 53 -10.31 2.15 -3.31
N ASN A 54 -10.99 3.25 -3.61
CA ASN A 54 -11.10 3.82 -4.96
C ASN A 54 -10.60 5.27 -5.05
N GLU A 55 -9.51 5.60 -4.37
CA GLU A 55 -8.82 6.88 -4.52
C GLU A 55 -7.37 6.65 -4.98
N PRO A 56 -6.76 7.62 -5.69
CA PRO A 56 -5.35 7.58 -6.08
C PRO A 56 -4.42 7.87 -4.90
N GLU A 57 -3.11 7.72 -5.14
CA GLU A 57 -2.03 7.94 -4.17
C GLU A 57 -2.22 7.17 -2.86
N ALA A 58 -2.59 5.90 -2.97
CA ALA A 58 -2.69 4.99 -1.85
C ALA A 58 -1.78 3.77 -2.04
N VAL A 59 -1.29 3.23 -0.93
CA VAL A 59 -0.46 2.02 -0.91
C VAL A 59 -0.94 1.12 0.21
N ILE A 60 -1.05 -0.17 -0.07
CA ILE A 60 -1.32 -1.18 0.96
C ILE A 60 -0.09 -2.03 1.18
N VAL A 61 0.11 -2.41 2.43
CA VAL A 61 1.17 -3.32 2.85
C VAL A 61 0.52 -4.48 3.60
N LEU A 62 0.73 -5.69 3.10
CA LEU A 62 0.32 -6.94 3.74
C LEU A 62 1.56 -7.61 4.33
N ALA A 63 1.67 -7.57 5.66
CA ALA A 63 2.80 -8.06 6.42
C ALA A 63 2.34 -9.15 7.42
N PRO A 64 2.05 -10.37 6.95
CA PRO A 64 1.55 -11.46 7.81
C PRO A 64 2.46 -11.81 9.00
N HIS A 65 3.74 -11.50 8.91
CA HIS A 65 4.75 -11.73 9.95
C HIS A 65 4.78 -10.65 11.04
N HIS A 66 4.09 -9.53 10.83
CA HIS A 66 4.01 -8.47 11.82
C HIS A 66 2.92 -8.80 12.85
N GLU A 67 3.27 -8.73 14.13
CA GLU A 67 2.43 -9.21 15.23
C GLU A 67 1.16 -8.37 15.40
N GLU A 68 1.27 -7.05 15.29
CA GLU A 68 0.14 -6.13 15.51
C GLU A 68 -0.58 -5.71 14.22
N HIS A 69 0.17 -5.33 13.17
CA HIS A 69 -0.38 -4.74 11.96
C HIS A 69 -0.07 -5.61 10.73
N ARG A 70 -1.01 -6.46 10.34
CA ARG A 70 -0.89 -7.36 9.20
C ARG A 70 -1.38 -6.73 7.91
N PHE A 71 -2.34 -5.81 8.00
CA PHE A 71 -2.86 -5.01 6.89
C PHE A 71 -2.75 -3.53 7.22
N VAL A 72 -1.87 -2.84 6.50
CA VAL A 72 -1.59 -1.40 6.67
C VAL A 72 -1.95 -0.67 5.39
N LEU A 73 -2.57 0.51 5.53
CA LEU A 73 -3.03 1.31 4.42
C LEU A 73 -2.49 2.76 4.53
N PHE A 74 -1.79 3.19 3.49
CA PHE A 74 -1.29 4.54 3.32
C PHE A 74 -2.21 5.30 2.37
N VAL A 75 -2.73 6.45 2.77
CA VAL A 75 -3.68 7.25 1.99
C VAL A 75 -3.35 8.74 2.04
N GLN A 76 -3.93 9.51 1.14
CA GLN A 76 -3.89 10.96 1.25
C GLN A 76 -4.65 11.42 2.52
N PRO A 77 -4.09 12.36 3.30
CA PRO A 77 -4.83 12.97 4.39
C PRO A 77 -5.98 13.81 3.84
N LYS A 78 -6.96 14.10 4.71
CA LYS A 78 -8.00 15.08 4.39
C LYS A 78 -7.40 16.46 4.25
N GLU A 79 -7.90 17.19 3.26
CA GLU A 79 -7.51 18.57 2.99
C GLU A 79 -8.78 19.40 2.72
N PRO A 80 -9.46 19.88 3.78
CA PRO A 80 -10.78 20.51 3.64
C PRO A 80 -10.83 21.66 2.64
N GLU A 81 -9.74 22.44 2.55
CA GLU A 81 -9.62 23.56 1.60
C GLU A 81 -9.61 23.10 0.13
N LYS A 82 -9.06 21.91 -0.16
CA LYS A 82 -8.97 21.34 -1.51
C LYS A 82 -10.12 20.42 -1.86
N GLU A 83 -10.82 19.87 -0.87
CA GLU A 83 -11.98 18.99 -1.08
C GLU A 83 -13.16 19.72 -1.76
N VAL A 84 -13.24 21.05 -1.60
CA VAL A 84 -14.21 21.89 -2.34
C VAL A 84 -14.05 21.75 -3.86
N TRP A 85 -12.82 21.51 -4.33
CA TRP A 85 -12.48 21.46 -5.75
C TRP A 85 -12.22 20.05 -6.27
N THR A 86 -11.58 19.21 -5.47
CA THR A 86 -11.14 17.86 -5.85
C THR A 86 -12.12 16.76 -5.42
N GLY A 87 -13.15 17.12 -4.65
CA GLY A 87 -14.10 16.19 -4.07
C GLY A 87 -13.64 15.63 -2.72
N TYR A 88 -14.52 14.86 -2.10
CA TYR A 88 -14.27 14.24 -0.80
C TYR A 88 -13.08 13.27 -0.85
N ARG A 89 -12.23 13.31 0.18
CA ARG A 89 -11.17 12.33 0.43
C ARG A 89 -11.52 11.53 1.67
N THR A 90 -11.26 10.23 1.65
CA THR A 90 -11.49 9.37 2.83
C THR A 90 -10.66 9.85 4.02
N GLY A 91 -9.36 10.09 3.81
CA GLY A 91 -8.43 10.44 4.88
C GLY A 91 -8.02 9.27 5.75
N VAL A 92 -7.01 9.49 6.60
CA VAL A 92 -6.36 8.44 7.40
C VAL A 92 -7.33 7.76 8.37
N GLU A 93 -7.98 8.53 9.25
CA GLU A 93 -8.87 7.98 10.28
C GLU A 93 -10.05 7.18 9.70
N ALA A 94 -10.75 7.75 8.72
CA ALA A 94 -11.89 7.06 8.11
C ALA A 94 -11.44 5.86 7.26
N ALA A 95 -10.22 5.88 6.71
CA ALA A 95 -9.70 4.74 5.97
C ALA A 95 -9.52 3.51 6.89
N LYS A 96 -9.11 3.74 8.14
CA LYS A 96 -8.97 2.67 9.14
C LYS A 96 -10.32 2.02 9.43
N GLU A 97 -11.32 2.84 9.75
CA GLU A 97 -12.67 2.38 10.12
C GLU A 97 -13.41 1.71 8.95
N GLN A 98 -13.35 2.29 7.76
CA GLN A 98 -14.17 1.86 6.63
C GLN A 98 -13.61 0.65 5.88
N PHE A 99 -12.28 0.51 5.82
CA PHE A 99 -11.61 -0.54 5.03
C PHE A 99 -11.02 -1.65 5.92
N GLY A 100 -11.11 -1.49 7.24
CA GLY A 100 -10.66 -2.48 8.22
C GLY A 100 -9.16 -2.71 8.18
N ALA A 101 -8.38 -1.63 8.02
CA ALA A 101 -6.93 -1.65 8.17
C ALA A 101 -6.57 -1.72 9.65
N ASP A 102 -5.54 -2.50 9.99
CA ASP A 102 -5.02 -2.58 11.35
C ASP A 102 -4.36 -1.25 11.73
N GLU A 103 -3.70 -0.62 10.75
CA GLU A 103 -3.17 0.73 10.88
C GLU A 103 -3.21 1.51 9.58
N THR A 104 -3.32 2.83 9.69
CA THR A 104 -3.34 3.76 8.57
C THR A 104 -2.39 4.93 8.76
N TYR A 105 -1.77 5.37 7.68
CA TYR A 105 -0.85 6.52 7.71
C TYR A 105 -1.09 7.47 6.53
N PRO A 106 -0.66 8.73 6.63
CA PRO A 106 -0.47 9.58 5.47
C PRO A 106 0.50 8.96 4.48
N ILE A 107 0.20 9.04 3.18
CA ILE A 107 1.07 8.53 2.11
C ILE A 107 2.47 9.18 2.11
N THR A 108 2.57 10.40 2.64
CA THR A 108 3.84 11.12 2.82
C THR A 108 4.78 10.42 3.80
N GLU A 109 4.26 9.65 4.76
CA GLU A 109 5.04 8.89 5.74
C GLU A 109 5.50 7.52 5.25
N LEU A 110 5.12 7.12 4.03
CA LEU A 110 5.40 5.79 3.49
C LEU A 110 6.88 5.42 3.58
N ASN A 111 7.78 6.33 3.24
CA ASN A 111 9.23 6.05 3.28
C ASN A 111 9.78 5.84 4.69
N GLU A 112 9.14 6.42 5.70
CA GLU A 112 9.54 6.30 7.09
C GLU A 112 8.99 5.02 7.72
N LYS A 113 7.72 4.70 7.46
CA LYS A 113 7.02 3.58 8.12
C LYS A 113 7.20 2.24 7.42
N LEU A 114 7.26 2.21 6.08
CA LEU A 114 7.40 0.97 5.30
C LEU A 114 8.51 0.02 5.81
N PRO A 115 9.71 0.47 6.22
CA PRO A 115 10.79 -0.41 6.67
C PRO A 115 10.42 -1.26 7.88
N GLN A 116 9.51 -0.78 8.73
CA GLN A 116 9.02 -1.49 9.92
C GLN A 116 8.29 -2.78 9.52
N TYR A 117 7.58 -2.74 8.38
CA TYR A 117 6.85 -3.87 7.80
C TYR A 117 7.68 -4.75 6.85
N LEU A 118 8.96 -4.43 6.66
CA LEU A 118 9.88 -5.20 5.81
C LEU A 118 10.97 -5.92 6.60
N LYS A 119 11.26 -5.48 7.83
CA LYS A 119 12.46 -5.92 8.58
C LYS A 119 12.52 -7.42 8.85
N LYS A 120 11.40 -8.05 9.18
CA LYS A 120 11.30 -9.49 9.49
C LYS A 120 10.82 -10.33 8.29
N ALA A 121 10.57 -9.68 7.14
CA ALA A 121 10.09 -10.35 5.94
C ALA A 121 11.22 -11.12 5.26
N ASP A 122 10.91 -12.34 4.80
CA ASP A 122 11.83 -13.15 4.01
C ASP A 122 11.82 -12.80 2.52
N ARG A 123 10.74 -12.18 2.02
CA ARG A 123 10.55 -11.76 0.63
C ARG A 123 9.68 -10.50 0.52
N ILE A 124 9.88 -9.72 -0.55
CA ILE A 124 9.00 -8.62 -0.94
C ILE A 124 8.27 -8.99 -2.23
N TYR A 125 6.94 -9.08 -2.16
CA TYR A 125 6.07 -9.26 -3.32
C TYR A 125 5.60 -7.89 -3.80
N TYR A 126 5.97 -7.52 -5.02
CA TYR A 126 5.62 -6.24 -5.61
C TYR A 126 5.54 -6.37 -7.14
N HIS A 127 4.57 -5.70 -7.76
CA HIS A 127 4.44 -5.70 -9.23
C HIS A 127 5.43 -4.71 -9.85
N LEU A 128 6.60 -5.22 -10.22
CA LEU A 128 7.62 -4.44 -10.94
C LEU A 128 7.11 -3.98 -12.31
N GLY A 129 7.57 -2.80 -12.74
CA GLY A 129 7.43 -2.31 -14.12
C GLY A 129 6.22 -1.42 -14.42
N ARG A 130 5.24 -1.26 -13.50
CA ARG A 130 4.06 -0.40 -13.74
C ARG A 130 4.30 1.09 -13.45
N ASP A 131 5.06 1.40 -12.41
CA ASP A 131 5.33 2.77 -11.97
C ASP A 131 6.83 2.90 -11.70
N LYS A 132 7.57 3.57 -12.58
CA LYS A 132 9.04 3.69 -12.47
C LYS A 132 9.46 4.41 -11.17
N PRO A 133 8.92 5.61 -10.84
CA PRO A 133 9.18 6.24 -9.55
C PRO A 133 8.95 5.33 -8.35
N PHE A 134 7.84 4.57 -8.33
CA PHE A 134 7.57 3.71 -7.19
C PHE A 134 8.46 2.46 -7.17
N ASN A 135 8.81 1.90 -8.32
CA ASN A 135 9.80 0.81 -8.42
C ASN A 135 11.11 1.22 -7.75
N ASP A 136 11.60 2.43 -8.02
CA ASP A 136 12.84 2.94 -7.44
C ASP A 136 12.74 3.06 -5.91
N THR A 137 11.57 3.46 -5.39
CA THR A 137 11.33 3.48 -3.93
C THR A 137 11.42 2.08 -3.33
N ILE A 138 10.76 1.08 -3.92
CA ILE A 138 10.80 -0.31 -3.43
C ILE A 138 12.23 -0.87 -3.49
N LEU A 139 12.93 -0.65 -4.60
CA LEU A 139 14.31 -1.09 -4.78
C LEU A 139 15.26 -0.44 -3.77
N LYS A 140 15.10 0.86 -3.46
CA LYS A 140 15.88 1.54 -2.42
C LYS A 140 15.66 0.92 -1.04
N HIS A 141 14.43 0.61 -0.67
CA HIS A 141 14.14 -0.05 0.61
C HIS A 141 14.74 -1.45 0.67
N TRP A 142 14.60 -2.23 -0.40
CA TRP A 142 15.19 -3.56 -0.51
C TRP A 142 16.73 -3.51 -0.40
N GLN A 143 17.39 -2.64 -1.16
CA GLN A 143 18.85 -2.44 -1.09
C GLN A 143 19.32 -2.05 0.31
N ARG A 144 18.58 -1.15 0.99
CA ARG A 144 18.91 -0.75 2.37
C ARG A 144 18.82 -1.93 3.33
N LEU A 145 17.77 -2.76 3.23
CA LEU A 145 17.63 -3.95 4.08
C LEU A 145 18.73 -4.97 3.78
N MET A 146 19.11 -5.14 2.52
CA MET A 146 20.21 -6.02 2.15
C MET A 146 21.57 -5.54 2.67
N GLY A 147 21.81 -4.23 2.72
CA GLY A 147 22.98 -3.67 3.38
C GLY A 147 23.02 -3.92 4.90
N LEU A 148 21.86 -4.11 5.54
CA LEU A 148 21.75 -4.45 6.96
C LEU A 148 21.78 -5.95 7.24
N TYR A 149 21.62 -6.79 6.22
CA TYR A 149 21.58 -8.24 6.34
C TYR A 149 22.82 -8.85 7.04
N PRO A 150 24.07 -8.43 6.73
CA PRO A 150 25.25 -8.97 7.42
C PRO A 150 25.27 -8.69 8.93
N LYS A 151 24.57 -7.65 9.39
CA LYS A 151 24.49 -7.26 10.80
C LYS A 151 23.33 -7.94 11.53
N ASN A 152 22.20 -8.08 10.85
CA ASN A 152 20.94 -8.52 11.47
C ASN A 152 20.59 -9.98 11.20
N GLY A 153 21.31 -10.66 10.29
CA GLY A 153 21.05 -12.05 9.88
C GLY A 153 19.68 -12.29 9.25
N THR A 154 18.94 -11.21 8.95
CA THR A 154 17.54 -11.22 8.51
C THR A 154 17.35 -10.15 7.45
N GLY A 155 16.53 -10.44 6.45
CA GLY A 155 16.17 -9.52 5.38
C GLY A 155 15.55 -10.23 4.18
N PRO A 156 14.85 -9.48 3.32
CA PRO A 156 14.13 -10.05 2.20
C PRO A 156 15.10 -10.56 1.13
N MET A 157 15.18 -11.87 0.98
CA MET A 157 15.87 -12.53 -0.12
C MET A 157 15.01 -12.48 -1.39
N ALA A 158 15.65 -12.65 -2.54
CA ALA A 158 15.00 -12.66 -3.85
C ALA A 158 13.98 -13.82 -3.99
#